data_AF-A0A951CGU5-F1
#
_entry.id   AF-A0A951CGU5-F1
#
_cell.length_a   1.000
_cell.length_b   1.000
_cell.length_c   1.000
_cell.angle_alpha   90.00
_cell.angle_beta   90.00
_cell.angle_gamma   90.00
#
_symmetry.space_group_name_H-M   'P 1'
#
loop_
_entity.id
_entity.type
_entity.pdbx_description
1 polymer ?
#
loop_
_entity_poly.entity_id
_entity_poly.type
_entity_poly.pdbx_seq_one_letter_code
_entity_poly.pdbx_strand_id
1 'polypeptide(L)'
;MFCDRCGAQLAPGQNFCPNCGKSMSTVPLMPQKSRLAGHMRLLAILWLALSAFRLLPGIFLIVFFGHARDFLPPDVPGFVPSMLQGIGMMLLIGAGIGIAIAWGLLERQPWARMLAIIFGCFSLLDMPFGTALGVYTLWVLLPAKSEEEYRQMAKAA
;
A
#
# COMPACT_ATOMS: atom_id res chain seq x y z
N MET A 1 20.60 2.14 -43.13
CA MET A 1 20.68 2.58 -41.71
C MET A 1 22.15 2.68 -41.34
N PHE A 2 22.56 3.72 -40.60
CA PHE A 2 23.96 3.93 -40.19
C PHE A 2 24.10 3.72 -38.69
N CYS A 3 25.28 3.31 -38.22
CA CYS A 3 25.54 3.16 -36.79
C CYS A 3 25.88 4.51 -36.13
N ASP A 4 25.19 4.90 -35.05
CA ASP A 4 25.43 6.18 -34.36
C ASP A 4 26.83 6.32 -33.75
N ARG A 5 27.53 5.20 -33.52
CA ARG A 5 28.85 5.20 -32.87
C ARG A 5 30.00 5.27 -33.87
N CYS A 6 29.88 4.62 -35.02
CA CYS A 6 30.99 4.49 -35.97
C CYS A 6 30.62 4.91 -37.41
N GLY A 7 29.39 5.32 -37.68
CA GLY A 7 28.93 5.77 -39.00
C GLY A 7 28.84 4.68 -40.07
N ALA A 8 29.16 3.42 -39.74
CA ALA A 8 29.16 2.32 -40.72
C ALA A 8 27.75 2.00 -41.22
N GLN A 9 27.64 1.65 -42.50
CA GLN A 9 26.39 1.29 -43.15
C GLN A 9 25.96 -0.13 -42.72
N LEU A 10 24.79 -0.24 -42.09
CA LEU A 10 24.25 -1.48 -41.55
C LEU A 10 23.36 -2.17 -42.58
N ALA A 11 23.61 -3.44 -42.83
CA ALA A 11 22.74 -4.28 -43.64
C ALA A 11 21.41 -4.56 -42.90
N PRO A 12 20.28 -4.65 -43.63
CA PRO A 12 18.98 -4.90 -43.03
C PRO A 12 18.95 -6.25 -42.28
N GLY A 13 18.61 -6.21 -40.99
CA GLY A 13 18.45 -7.40 -40.13
C GLY A 13 19.64 -7.75 -39.22
N GLN A 14 20.71 -6.95 -39.17
CA GLN A 14 21.86 -7.24 -38.29
C GLN A 14 21.69 -6.65 -36.88
N ASN A 15 21.74 -7.51 -35.85
CA ASN A 15 21.56 -7.13 -34.44
C ASN A 15 22.78 -6.41 -33.83
N PHE A 16 23.95 -6.55 -34.46
CA PHE A 16 25.22 -5.99 -33.99
C PHE A 16 25.94 -5.33 -35.16
N CYS A 17 26.65 -4.22 -34.89
CA CYS A 17 27.49 -3.59 -35.88
C CYS A 17 28.80 -4.40 -36.06
N PRO A 18 29.14 -4.86 -37.28
CA PRO A 18 30.34 -5.66 -37.51
C PRO A 18 31.65 -4.88 -37.32
N ASN A 19 31.60 -3.54 -37.38
CA ASN A 19 32.80 -2.70 -37.26
C ASN A 19 33.10 -2.25 -35.82
N CYS A 20 32.06 -1.99 -35.01
CA CYS A 20 32.24 -1.48 -33.64
C CYS A 20 31.69 -2.38 -32.53
N GLY A 21 31.04 -3.49 -32.89
CA GLY A 21 30.43 -4.44 -31.95
C GLY A 21 29.20 -3.92 -31.20
N LYS A 22 28.74 -2.69 -31.48
CA LYS A 22 27.57 -2.11 -30.80
C LYS A 22 26.30 -2.87 -31.18
N SER A 23 25.57 -3.36 -30.19
CA SER A 23 24.22 -3.93 -30.39
C SER A 23 23.26 -2.82 -30.80
N MET A 24 22.67 -2.95 -31.98
CA MET A 24 21.58 -2.09 -32.47
C MET A 24 20.23 -2.76 -32.29
N SER A 25 20.22 -4.00 -31.77
CA SER A 25 19.00 -4.69 -31.39
C SER A 25 18.31 -3.87 -30.30
N THR A 26 17.25 -3.17 -30.68
CA THR A 26 16.25 -2.66 -29.74
C THR A 26 15.60 -3.89 -29.14
N VAL A 27 16.29 -4.54 -28.19
CA VAL A 27 15.68 -5.56 -27.36
C VAL A 27 14.47 -4.85 -26.77
N PRO A 28 13.23 -5.24 -27.15
CA PRO A 28 12.08 -4.67 -26.49
C PRO A 28 12.33 -4.99 -25.02
N LEU A 29 12.48 -3.95 -24.20
CA LEU A 29 12.56 -4.12 -22.75
C LEU A 29 11.37 -5.00 -22.41
N MET A 30 11.65 -6.27 -22.08
CA MET A 30 10.58 -7.17 -21.63
C MET A 30 9.85 -6.40 -20.55
N PRO A 31 8.52 -6.24 -20.63
CA PRO A 31 7.78 -5.54 -19.61
C PRO A 31 8.10 -6.31 -18.33
N GLN A 32 8.88 -5.69 -17.44
CA GLN A 32 9.32 -6.34 -16.22
C GLN A 32 8.03 -6.67 -15.50
N LYS A 33 7.70 -7.96 -15.48
CA LYS A 33 6.38 -8.46 -15.13
C LYS A 33 6.12 -8.09 -13.67
N SER A 34 5.52 -6.93 -13.46
CA SER A 34 4.59 -6.52 -12.40
C SER A 34 4.82 -7.08 -10.99
N ARG A 35 6.06 -7.36 -10.58
CA ARG A 35 6.36 -7.79 -9.20
C ARG A 35 5.87 -6.74 -8.21
N LEU A 36 6.04 -5.46 -8.55
CA LEU A 36 5.57 -4.34 -7.74
C LEU A 36 4.03 -4.29 -7.65
N ALA A 37 3.30 -4.58 -8.73
CA ALA A 37 1.84 -4.60 -8.68
C ALA A 37 1.31 -5.73 -7.79
N GLY A 38 2.00 -6.88 -7.76
CA GLY A 38 1.71 -7.98 -6.84
C GLY A 38 1.90 -7.60 -5.38
N HIS A 39 3.06 -7.01 -5.04
CA HIS A 39 3.34 -6.54 -3.69
C HIS A 39 2.39 -5.40 -3.24
N MET A 40 2.01 -4.49 -4.15
CA MET A 40 1.04 -3.41 -3.85
C MET A 40 -0.34 -3.98 -3.49
N ARG A 41 -0.81 -4.97 -4.25
CA ARG A 41 -2.09 -5.64 -3.99
C ARG A 41 -2.06 -6.40 -2.66
N LEU A 42 -0.94 -7.02 -2.34
CA LEU A 42 -0.72 -7.69 -1.06
C LEU A 42 -0.73 -6.68 0.11
N LEU A 43 -0.12 -5.50 -0.07
CA LEU A 43 -0.15 -4.40 0.89
C LEU A 43 -1.58 -3.89 1.15
N ALA A 44 -2.37 -3.72 0.09
CA ALA A 44 -3.76 -3.30 0.19
C ALA A 44 -4.62 -4.33 0.93
N ILE A 45 -4.46 -5.62 0.61
CA ILE A 45 -5.15 -6.72 1.29
C ILE A 45 -4.75 -6.77 2.77
N LEU A 46 -3.48 -6.60 3.08
CA LEU A 46 -2.97 -6.57 4.46
C LEU A 46 -3.61 -5.42 5.27
N TRP A 47 -3.64 -4.21 4.70
CA TRP A 47 -4.29 -3.06 5.33
C TRP A 47 -5.80 -3.28 5.54
N LEU A 48 -6.47 -3.89 4.55
CA LEU A 48 -7.90 -4.18 4.62
C LEU A 48 -8.20 -5.28 5.66
N ALA A 49 -7.37 -6.33 5.73
CA ALA A 49 -7.48 -7.39 6.72
C ALA A 49 -7.29 -6.87 8.15
N LEU A 50 -6.29 -6.00 8.37
CA LEU A 50 -6.03 -5.44 9.70
C LEU A 50 -7.12 -4.44 10.12
N SER A 51 -7.66 -3.68 9.16
CA SER A 51 -8.83 -2.82 9.40
C SER A 51 -10.06 -3.63 9.76
N ALA A 52 -10.33 -4.72 9.03
CA ALA A 52 -11.42 -5.65 9.34
C ALA A 52 -11.25 -6.29 10.73
N PHE A 53 -10.02 -6.68 11.08
CA PHE A 53 -9.70 -7.22 12.40
C PHE A 53 -9.90 -6.20 13.53
N ARG A 54 -9.60 -4.91 13.30
CA ARG A 54 -9.89 -3.81 14.25
C ARG A 54 -11.37 -3.47 14.34
N LEU A 55 -12.11 -3.63 13.25
CA LEU A 55 -13.54 -3.30 13.14
C LEU A 55 -14.41 -4.19 14.04
N LEU A 56 -14.11 -5.49 14.09
CA LEU A 56 -14.88 -6.47 14.87
C LEU A 56 -14.98 -6.13 16.38
N PRO A 57 -13.87 -5.99 17.13
CA PRO A 57 -13.94 -5.60 18.54
C PRO A 57 -14.43 -4.16 18.72
N GLY A 58 -14.15 -3.25 17.79
CA GLY A 58 -14.63 -1.86 17.85
C GLY A 58 -16.16 -1.74 17.78
N ILE A 59 -16.79 -2.41 16.82
CA ILE A 59 -18.26 -2.50 16.71
C ILE A 59 -18.84 -3.19 17.93
N PHE A 60 -18.25 -4.32 18.34
CA PHE A 60 -18.75 -5.07 19.49
C PHE A 60 -18.76 -4.20 20.75
N LEU A 61 -17.65 -3.51 21.04
CA LEU A 61 -17.55 -2.61 22.19
C LEU A 61 -18.59 -1.49 22.13
N ILE A 62 -18.76 -0.84 20.97
CA ILE A 62 -19.71 0.28 20.82
C ILE A 62 -21.17 -0.18 20.97
N VAL A 63 -21.55 -1.27 20.31
CA VAL A 63 -22.94 -1.75 20.34
C VAL A 63 -23.28 -2.32 21.72
N PHE A 64 -22.40 -3.16 22.26
CA PHE A 64 -22.64 -3.82 23.54
C PHE A 64 -22.60 -2.83 24.71
N PHE A 65 -21.55 -2.00 24.81
CA PHE A 65 -21.43 -1.03 25.92
C PHE A 65 -22.22 0.26 25.70
N GLY A 66 -22.59 0.59 24.46
CA GLY A 66 -23.53 1.66 24.14
C GLY A 66 -24.93 1.35 24.66
N HIS A 67 -25.43 0.13 24.39
CA HIS A 67 -26.72 -0.32 24.93
C HIS A 67 -26.65 -0.78 26.38
N ALA A 68 -25.50 -1.21 26.89
CA ALA A 68 -25.34 -1.55 28.30
C ALA A 68 -25.79 -0.42 29.24
N ARG A 69 -25.69 0.84 28.80
CA ARG A 69 -26.17 2.00 29.58
C ARG A 69 -27.68 1.98 29.84
N ASP A 70 -28.45 1.37 28.95
CA ASP A 70 -29.91 1.26 29.03
C ASP A 70 -30.35 0.04 29.87
N PHE A 71 -29.49 -0.99 29.98
CA PHE A 71 -29.83 -2.29 30.59
C PHE A 71 -29.10 -2.60 31.92
N LEU A 72 -28.03 -1.88 32.29
CA LEU A 72 -27.30 -2.16 33.54
C LEU A 72 -27.93 -1.47 34.76
N PRO A 73 -27.93 -2.14 35.93
CA PRO A 73 -28.35 -1.54 37.20
C PRO A 73 -27.44 -0.36 37.59
N PRO A 74 -27.95 0.62 38.36
CA PRO A 74 -27.27 1.88 38.67
C PRO A 74 -25.98 1.77 39.50
N ASP A 75 -25.58 0.57 39.90
CA ASP A 75 -24.39 0.30 40.72
C ASP A 75 -23.06 0.32 39.93
N VAL A 76 -23.10 0.40 38.59
CA VAL A 76 -21.89 0.59 37.79
C VAL A 76 -21.58 2.09 37.58
N PRO A 77 -20.34 2.54 37.83
CA PRO A 77 -19.97 3.92 37.54
C PRO A 77 -20.04 4.16 36.02
N GLY A 78 -20.91 5.07 35.59
CA GLY A 78 -21.18 5.37 34.17
C GLY A 78 -19.96 5.83 33.34
N PHE A 79 -18.85 6.13 34.00
CA PHE A 79 -17.55 6.38 33.38
C PHE A 79 -16.98 5.15 32.66
N VAL A 80 -17.20 3.93 33.17
CA VAL A 80 -16.63 2.69 32.61
C VAL A 80 -17.16 2.39 31.20
N PRO A 81 -18.48 2.31 30.95
CA PRO A 81 -19.00 2.11 29.59
C PRO A 81 -18.64 3.27 28.66
N SER A 82 -18.55 4.50 29.19
CA SER A 82 -18.15 5.68 28.41
C SER A 82 -16.68 5.60 27.94
N MET A 83 -15.75 5.16 28.80
CA MET A 83 -14.35 4.94 28.42
C MET A 83 -14.20 3.81 27.42
N LEU A 84 -14.88 2.69 27.64
CA LEU A 84 -14.81 1.54 26.74
C LEU A 84 -15.39 1.85 25.36
N GLN A 85 -16.46 2.65 25.31
CA GLN A 85 -17.02 3.17 24.06
C GLN A 85 -16.06 4.14 23.37
N GLY A 86 -15.33 4.97 24.13
CA GLY A 86 -14.27 5.83 23.59
C GLY A 86 -13.14 5.03 22.94
N ILE A 87 -12.70 3.94 23.56
CA ILE A 87 -11.71 3.03 22.99
C ILE A 87 -12.24 2.36 21.71
N GLY A 88 -13.50 1.91 21.73
CA GLY A 88 -14.17 1.35 20.54
C GLY A 88 -14.27 2.36 19.39
N MET A 89 -14.55 3.63 19.69
CA MET A 89 -14.60 4.71 18.69
C MET A 89 -13.22 4.96 18.07
N MET A 90 -12.17 4.97 18.88
CA MET A 90 -10.80 5.14 18.39
C MET A 90 -10.36 3.98 17.48
N LEU A 91 -10.76 2.74 17.80
CA LEU A 91 -10.58 1.56 16.95
C LEU A 91 -11.32 1.69 15.61
N LEU A 92 -12.56 2.18 15.61
CA LEU A 92 -13.31 2.42 14.38
C LEU A 92 -12.70 3.49 13.48
N ILE A 93 -12.23 4.59 14.07
CA ILE A 93 -11.53 5.65 13.31
C ILE A 93 -10.27 5.07 12.65
N GLY A 94 -9.48 4.30 13.41
CA GLY A 94 -8.31 3.62 12.86
C GLY A 94 -8.64 2.63 11.74
N ALA A 95 -9.74 1.88 11.87
CA ALA A 95 -10.22 0.98 10.82
C ALA A 95 -10.68 1.74 9.56
N GLY A 96 -11.37 2.87 9.72
CA GLY A 96 -11.80 3.72 8.60
C GLY A 96 -10.62 4.29 7.82
N ILE A 97 -9.60 4.77 8.53
CA ILE A 97 -8.34 5.22 7.90
C ILE A 97 -7.70 4.09 7.12
N GLY A 98 -7.68 2.88 7.68
CA GLY A 98 -7.05 1.75 7.01
C GLY A 98 -7.78 1.25 5.78
N ILE A 99 -9.11 1.34 5.78
CA ILE A 99 -9.93 1.12 4.58
C ILE A 99 -9.62 2.19 3.53
N ALA A 100 -9.49 3.45 3.92
CA ALA A 100 -9.17 4.54 2.99
C ALA A 100 -7.79 4.35 2.33
N ILE A 101 -6.79 3.87 3.08
CA ILE A 101 -5.46 3.55 2.54
C ILE A 101 -5.54 2.35 1.60
N ALA A 102 -6.24 1.28 1.98
CA ALA A 102 -6.43 0.12 1.11
C ALA A 102 -7.11 0.50 -0.21
N TRP A 103 -8.16 1.33 -0.14
CA TRP A 103 -8.87 1.84 -1.31
C TRP A 103 -7.98 2.71 -2.19
N GLY A 104 -7.24 3.66 -1.59
CA GLY A 104 -6.30 4.50 -2.32
C GLY A 104 -5.18 3.70 -3.01
N LEU A 105 -4.73 2.59 -2.41
CA LEU A 105 -3.77 1.68 -3.04
C LEU A 105 -4.36 0.93 -4.24
N LEU A 106 -5.63 0.50 -4.15
CA LEU A 106 -6.35 -0.18 -5.22
C LEU A 106 -6.54 0.75 -6.44
N GLU A 107 -6.86 2.02 -6.21
CA GLU A 107 -7.08 3.02 -7.26
C GLU A 107 -5.78 3.54 -7.90
N ARG A 108 -4.60 3.06 -7.47
CA ARG A 108 -3.26 3.46 -7.96
C ARG A 108 -2.96 4.96 -7.92
N GLN A 109 -3.60 5.69 -7.03
CA GLN A 109 -3.44 7.13 -6.96
C GLN A 109 -2.19 7.54 -6.13
N PRO A 110 -1.49 8.63 -6.48
CA PRO A 110 -0.21 9.01 -5.84
C PRO A 110 -0.35 9.46 -4.37
N TRP A 111 -1.49 10.06 -4.00
CA TRP A 111 -1.81 10.43 -2.60
C TRP A 111 -1.81 9.25 -1.62
N ALA A 112 -2.25 8.07 -2.07
CA ALA A 112 -2.39 6.88 -1.23
C ALA A 112 -1.03 6.35 -0.77
N ARG A 113 0.01 6.59 -1.58
CA ARG A 113 1.38 6.23 -1.25
C ARG A 113 1.89 7.05 -0.07
N MET A 114 1.70 8.37 -0.11
CA MET A 114 2.09 9.26 0.99
C MET A 114 1.33 8.92 2.28
N LEU A 115 0.02 8.69 2.18
CA LEU A 115 -0.79 8.28 3.32
C LEU A 115 -0.35 6.92 3.88
N ALA A 116 -0.03 5.94 3.03
CA ALA A 116 0.46 4.62 3.46
C ALA A 116 1.81 4.70 4.19
N ILE A 117 2.71 5.61 3.80
CA ILE A 117 4.00 5.80 4.50
C ILE A 117 3.75 6.43 5.87
N ILE A 118 2.98 7.53 5.92
CA ILE A 118 2.70 8.25 7.16
C ILE A 118 1.99 7.33 8.15
N PHE A 119 0.92 6.68 7.71
CA PHE A 119 0.16 5.77 8.55
C PHE A 119 0.86 4.43 8.78
N GLY A 120 1.77 4.01 7.90
CA GLY A 120 2.67 2.88 8.15
C GLY A 120 3.60 3.13 9.33
N CYS A 121 4.12 4.36 9.46
CA CYS A 121 4.88 4.79 10.64
C CYS A 121 4.01 4.78 11.91
N PHE A 122 2.78 5.28 11.86
CA PHE A 122 1.87 5.22 13.02
C PHE A 122 1.47 3.80 13.40
N SER A 123 1.23 2.93 12.40
CA SER A 123 0.93 1.52 12.61
C SER A 123 2.11 0.77 13.25
N LEU A 124 3.35 1.25 13.04
CA LEU A 124 4.55 0.67 13.64
C LEU A 124 4.54 0.74 15.19
N LEU A 125 3.80 1.69 15.76
CA LEU A 125 3.64 1.88 17.20
C LEU A 125 2.61 0.92 17.83
N ASP A 126 1.77 0.26 17.03
CA ASP A 126 0.81 -0.74 17.49
C ASP A 126 1.44 -2.15 17.50
N MET A 127 2.06 -2.52 18.62
CA MET A 127 2.56 -3.88 18.89
C MET A 127 1.33 -4.81 19.13
N PRO A 128 1.06 -5.89 18.35
CA PRO A 128 2.00 -6.75 17.60
C PRO A 128 1.82 -6.81 16.06
N PHE A 129 0.64 -6.53 15.50
CA PHE A 129 0.40 -6.69 14.05
C PHE A 129 0.76 -5.43 13.24
N GLY A 130 0.70 -4.25 13.85
CA GLY A 130 1.00 -2.99 13.19
C GLY A 130 2.49 -2.83 12.86
N THR A 131 3.37 -3.35 13.71
CA THR A 131 4.83 -3.31 13.52
C THR A 131 5.29 -4.12 12.30
N ALA A 132 4.77 -5.35 12.13
CA ALA A 132 5.09 -6.18 10.98
C ALA A 132 4.61 -5.54 9.66
N LEU A 133 3.42 -4.93 9.69
CA LEU A 133 2.85 -4.25 8.53
C LEU A 133 3.61 -2.95 8.22
N GLY A 134 4.02 -2.19 9.24
CA GLY A 134 4.86 -1.01 9.12
C GLY A 134 6.19 -1.31 8.44
N VAL A 135 6.92 -2.34 8.91
CA VAL A 135 8.17 -2.77 8.27
C VAL A 135 7.94 -3.21 6.82
N TYR A 136 6.87 -3.96 6.55
CA TYR A 136 6.55 -4.42 5.20
C TYR A 136 6.16 -3.26 4.26
N THR A 137 5.41 -2.27 4.76
CA THR A 137 5.08 -1.04 4.00
C THR A 137 6.34 -0.25 3.65
N LEU A 138 7.25 -0.06 4.61
CA LEU A 138 8.52 0.61 4.38
C LEU A 138 9.35 -0.16 3.34
N TRP A 139 9.52 -1.47 3.51
CA TRP A 139 10.33 -2.29 2.60
C TRP A 139 9.81 -2.29 1.16
N VAL A 140 8.49 -2.30 0.97
CA VAL A 140 7.86 -2.27 -0.37
C VAL A 140 7.90 -0.86 -1.01
N LEU A 141 7.72 0.22 -0.24
CA LEU A 141 7.62 1.58 -0.79
C LEU A 141 8.94 2.36 -0.86
N LEU A 142 9.98 2.01 -0.08
CA LEU A 142 11.25 2.75 -0.06
C LEU A 142 12.07 2.70 -1.37
N PRO A 143 12.06 1.64 -2.21
CA PRO A 143 12.91 1.61 -3.39
C PRO A 143 12.46 2.67 -4.41
N ALA A 144 13.29 3.68 -4.67
CA ALA A 144 13.00 4.77 -5.63
C ALA A 144 12.59 4.27 -7.04
N LYS A 145 13.03 3.06 -7.44
CA LYS A 145 12.59 2.40 -8.68
C LYS A 145 11.08 2.17 -8.79
N SER A 146 10.39 2.06 -7.65
CA SER A 146 8.93 1.91 -7.63
C SER A 146 8.20 3.20 -8.01
N GLU A 147 8.83 4.37 -7.89
CA GLU A 147 8.20 5.66 -8.22
C GLU A 147 8.05 5.88 -9.72
N GLU A 148 9.08 5.55 -10.51
CA GLU A 148 9.04 5.67 -11.97
C GLU A 148 8.01 4.71 -12.59
N GLU A 149 7.97 3.45 -12.12
CA GLU A 149 6.96 2.48 -12.58
C GLU A 149 5.54 2.89 -12.17
N TYR A 150 5.33 3.43 -10.96
CA TYR A 150 4.02 3.91 -10.52
C TYR A 150 3.55 5.12 -11.33
N ARG A 151 4.47 6.06 -11.62
CA ARG A 151 4.18 7.28 -12.38
C ARG A 151 3.88 6.97 -13.84
N GLN A 152 4.46 5.90 -14.39
CA GLN A 152 4.11 5.38 -15.71
C GLN A 152 2.73 4.69 -15.71
N MET A 153 2.40 3.88 -14.70
CA MET A 153 1.09 3.23 -14.60
C MET A 153 -0.05 4.21 -14.33
N ALA A 154 0.15 5.24 -13.50
CA ALA A 154 -0.85 6.28 -13.22
C ALA A 154 -1.10 7.23 -14.40
N LYS A 155 -0.16 7.32 -15.36
CA LYS A 155 -0.36 8.05 -16.62
C LYS A 155 -1.09 7.21 -17.69
N ALA A 156 -1.14 5.89 -17.50
CA ALA A 156 -1.72 4.93 -18.43
C ALA A 156 -3.15 4.50 -18.06
N ALA A 157 -3.63 4.89 -16.87
CA ALA A 157 -5.01 4.71 -16.39
C ALA A 157 -5.77 6.03 -16.52
#